data_AF-A0A7C2JZG6-F1
#
_entry.id   AF-A0A7C2JZG6-F1
#
_cell.length_a   1.000
_cell.length_b   1.000
_cell.length_c   1.000
_cell.angle_alpha   90.00
_cell.angle_beta   90.00
_cell.angle_gamma   90.00
#
_symmetry.space_group_name_H-M   'P 1'
#
loop_
_entity.id
_entity.type
_entity.pdbx_description
1 polymer ?
#
loop_
_entity_poly.entity_id
_entity_poly.type
_entity_poly.pdbx_seq_one_letter_code
_entity_poly.pdbx_strand_id
1 'polypeptide(L)'
;MEKGVVYCVGSSYVVRMLVSIWSLRRGSPPIYDGPIAVFTMSKRSHAIGLRLQNSDLHVVCSQIRAVESGYNAALATKTMIFDETPFAATLFIDADTLIRGSLEELFSTPNPLAVTQFADWTTQHEHVRKHLEDWQGIADDVDTLVTQCLIRTDPAINTGVFFFRRGYTGLSQWQQLAIRGASRPVADEIAIQLLLSQLPDCRVLDDRWNFSPRDGKQRQDSRIWHFHSSLHRTEVEGAELWWRLLGEVWENNIAGIQDWGPSVGDEDLCKFLEQRGRIRRCT
;
A
#
# COMPACT_ATOMS: atom_id res chain seq x y z
N MET A 1 0.42 21.46 1.91
CA MET A 1 1.49 20.85 2.72
C MET A 1 2.55 20.32 1.77
N GLU A 2 3.85 20.38 2.11
CA GLU A 2 4.94 20.10 1.16
C GLU A 2 5.13 18.60 0.91
N LYS A 3 5.42 17.81 1.95
CA LYS A 3 5.58 16.35 1.88
C LYS A 3 4.68 15.61 2.88
N GLY A 4 4.14 14.45 2.51
CA GLY A 4 3.25 13.67 3.37
C GLY A 4 3.16 12.19 3.01
N VAL A 5 2.67 11.38 3.96
CA VAL A 5 2.36 9.96 3.74
C VAL A 5 0.86 9.78 3.50
N VAL A 6 0.49 8.91 2.56
CA VAL A 6 -0.90 8.61 2.22
C VAL A 6 -1.17 7.10 2.35
N TYR A 7 -2.32 6.78 2.95
CA TYR A 7 -2.93 5.46 2.93
C TYR A 7 -4.28 5.50 2.21
N CYS A 8 -4.68 4.40 1.57
CA CYS A 8 -6.02 4.19 1.03
C CYS A 8 -6.59 2.87 1.55
N VAL A 9 -7.72 2.89 2.25
CA VAL A 9 -8.13 1.75 3.07
C VAL A 9 -9.63 1.43 3.02
N GLY A 10 -9.92 0.15 2.79
CA GLY A 10 -11.21 -0.49 3.03
C GLY A 10 -11.35 -0.94 4.48
N SER A 11 -12.56 -1.29 4.92
CA SER A 11 -12.80 -1.63 6.34
C SER A 11 -11.94 -2.80 6.84
N SER A 12 -11.72 -3.85 6.05
CA SER A 12 -10.94 -5.03 6.46
C SER A 12 -9.45 -4.75 6.70
N TYR A 13 -8.91 -3.60 6.31
CA TYR A 13 -7.48 -3.31 6.41
C TYR A 13 -7.13 -2.22 7.45
N VAL A 14 -8.12 -1.61 8.10
CA VAL A 14 -7.89 -0.47 9.00
C VAL A 14 -7.04 -0.82 10.23
N VAL A 15 -7.13 -2.05 10.75
CA VAL A 15 -6.27 -2.48 11.87
C VAL A 15 -4.81 -2.59 11.41
N ARG A 16 -4.59 -3.15 10.22
CA ARG A 16 -3.25 -3.26 9.63
C ARG A 16 -2.66 -1.87 9.39
N MET A 17 -3.46 -0.98 8.81
CA MET A 17 -3.08 0.41 8.60
C MET A 17 -2.71 1.09 9.92
N LEU A 18 -3.46 0.86 11.00
CA LEU A 18 -3.15 1.42 12.31
C LEU A 18 -1.80 0.92 12.84
N VAL A 19 -1.48 -0.36 12.65
CA VAL A 19 -0.15 -0.91 12.97
C VAL A 19 0.94 -0.26 12.11
N SER A 20 0.69 -0.07 10.81
CA SER A 20 1.62 0.63 9.91
C SER A 20 1.87 2.08 10.36
N ILE A 21 0.82 2.85 10.66
CA ILE A 21 0.92 4.22 11.20
C ILE A 21 1.64 4.22 12.55
N TRP A 22 1.33 3.28 13.44
CA TRP A 22 2.02 3.16 14.72
C TRP A 22 3.52 2.92 14.54
N SER A 23 3.91 2.12 13.55
CA SER A 23 5.33 1.89 13.23
C SER A 23 6.07 3.16 12.78
N LEU A 24 5.36 4.12 12.17
CA LEU A 24 5.91 5.45 11.83
C LEU A 24 6.08 6.34 13.06
N ARG A 25 5.07 6.34 13.95
CA ARG A 25 4.93 7.29 15.07
C ARG A 25 5.62 6.85 16.35
N ARG A 26 5.83 5.56 16.55
CA ARG A 26 6.43 5.04 17.79
C ARG A 26 7.90 5.43 17.91
N GLY A 27 8.38 5.48 19.16
CA GLY A 27 9.77 5.77 19.49
C GLY A 27 10.04 7.25 19.75
N SER A 28 11.26 7.55 20.19
CA SER A 28 11.73 8.91 20.43
C SER A 28 13.18 9.02 19.94
N PRO A 29 13.45 9.65 18.77
CA PRO A 29 12.47 10.26 17.86
C PRO A 29 11.63 9.24 17.07
N PRO A 30 10.45 9.63 16.54
CA PRO A 30 9.67 8.81 15.61
C PRO A 30 10.42 8.64 14.26
N ILE A 31 10.10 7.57 13.52
CA ILE A 31 10.63 7.38 12.15
C ILE A 31 10.12 8.48 11.22
N TYR A 32 8.86 8.87 11.39
CA TYR A 32 8.24 9.94 10.63
C TYR A 32 7.28 10.73 11.53
N ASP A 33 7.53 12.04 11.66
CA ASP A 33 6.69 12.99 12.40
C ASP A 33 5.89 13.92 11.46
N GLY A 34 5.99 13.73 10.14
CA GLY A 34 5.28 14.56 9.17
C GLY A 34 3.79 14.21 9.04
N PRO A 35 3.04 14.93 8.19
CA PRO A 35 1.60 14.75 8.05
C PRO A 35 1.24 13.41 7.38
N ILE A 36 0.16 12.78 7.87
CA ILE A 36 -0.40 11.55 7.31
C ILE A 36 -1.84 11.82 6.87
N ALA A 37 -2.18 11.44 5.63
CA ALA A 37 -3.56 11.43 5.15
C ALA A 37 -4.06 10.00 4.94
N VAL A 38 -5.30 9.73 5.37
CA VAL A 38 -5.97 8.44 5.20
C VAL A 38 -7.23 8.63 4.37
N PHE A 39 -7.22 8.05 3.17
CA PHE A 39 -8.37 7.94 2.31
C PHE A 39 -9.14 6.66 2.61
N THR A 40 -10.46 6.80 2.78
CA THR A 40 -11.35 5.70 3.17
C THR A 40 -12.37 5.44 2.08
N MET A 41 -12.63 4.16 1.81
CA MET A 41 -13.49 3.74 0.68
C MET A 41 -14.94 3.42 1.07
N SER A 42 -15.25 3.34 2.36
CA SER A 42 -16.57 2.93 2.86
C SER A 42 -16.98 3.77 4.05
N LYS A 43 -18.30 3.90 4.29
CA LYS A 43 -18.81 4.59 5.49
C LYS A 43 -18.21 4.04 6.78
N ARG A 44 -18.02 2.72 6.83
CA ARG A 44 -17.45 2.02 7.98
C ARG A 44 -15.97 2.35 8.17
N SER A 45 -15.13 2.26 7.12
CA SER A 45 -13.72 2.66 7.24
C SER A 45 -13.57 4.15 7.50
N HIS A 46 -14.47 4.98 6.98
CA HIS A 46 -14.48 6.43 7.23
C HIS A 46 -14.75 6.76 8.70
N ALA A 47 -15.76 6.12 9.32
CA ALA A 47 -16.04 6.31 10.74
C ALA A 47 -14.83 5.96 11.64
N ILE A 48 -14.05 4.94 11.26
CA ILE A 48 -12.81 4.57 11.95
C ILE A 48 -11.71 5.62 11.67
N GLY A 49 -11.56 6.05 10.42
CA GLY A 49 -10.62 7.11 10.04
C GLY A 49 -10.84 8.43 10.81
N LEU A 50 -12.09 8.80 11.10
CA LEU A 50 -12.40 9.95 11.96
C LEU A 50 -11.92 9.77 13.40
N ARG A 51 -11.91 8.53 13.93
CA ARG A 51 -11.32 8.25 15.25
C ARG A 51 -9.80 8.43 15.24
N LEU A 52 -9.13 8.01 14.16
CA LEU A 52 -7.69 8.23 13.99
C LEU A 52 -7.36 9.72 13.91
N GLN A 53 -8.17 10.50 13.20
CA GLN A 53 -8.00 11.95 13.11
C GLN A 53 -8.13 12.67 14.46
N ASN A 54 -8.99 12.17 15.35
CA ASN A 54 -9.17 12.69 16.70
C ASN A 54 -8.22 12.09 17.74
N SER A 55 -7.16 11.41 17.31
CA SER A 55 -6.13 10.82 18.17
C SER A 55 -4.79 11.55 18.04
N ASP A 56 -3.83 11.22 18.89
CA ASP A 56 -2.47 11.78 18.88
C ASP A 56 -1.61 11.32 17.68
N LEU A 57 -2.19 10.59 16.72
CA LEU A 57 -1.49 10.15 15.51
C LEU A 57 -1.31 11.25 14.45
N HIS A 58 -1.99 12.39 14.63
CA HIS A 58 -1.97 13.55 13.71
C HIS A 58 -2.29 13.14 12.26
N VAL A 59 -3.43 12.47 12.08
CA VAL A 59 -3.92 12.00 10.79
C VAL A 59 -5.03 12.93 10.28
N VAL A 60 -5.05 13.23 8.98
CA VAL A 60 -6.23 13.78 8.32
C VAL A 60 -6.98 12.67 7.60
N CYS A 61 -8.30 12.60 7.76
CA CYS A 61 -9.12 11.59 7.11
C CYS A 61 -10.02 12.20 6.06
N SER A 62 -10.15 11.52 4.92
CA SER A 62 -11.12 11.88 3.89
C SER A 62 -11.74 10.62 3.29
N GLN A 63 -12.98 10.73 2.81
CA GLN A 63 -13.63 9.65 2.08
C GLN A 63 -13.45 9.88 0.59
N ILE A 64 -13.02 8.85 -0.14
CA ILE A 64 -12.89 8.92 -1.60
C ILE A 64 -13.98 8.09 -2.27
N ARG A 65 -14.35 8.50 -3.49
CA ARG A 65 -15.26 7.71 -4.32
C ARG A 65 -14.49 6.50 -4.86
N ALA A 66 -14.91 5.32 -4.42
CA ALA A 66 -14.39 4.08 -4.98
C ALA A 66 -14.82 3.91 -6.44
N VAL A 67 -13.99 3.24 -7.24
CA VAL A 67 -14.36 2.75 -8.56
C VAL A 67 -15.53 1.78 -8.37
N GLU A 68 -16.65 2.02 -9.07
CA GLU A 68 -17.94 1.40 -8.75
C GLU A 68 -18.06 -0.07 -9.16
N SER A 69 -17.20 -0.56 -10.06
CA SER A 69 -17.33 -1.90 -10.64
C SER A 69 -15.99 -2.55 -10.95
N GLY A 70 -15.91 -3.86 -10.74
CA GLY A 70 -14.76 -4.71 -11.04
C GLY A 70 -14.33 -5.54 -9.84
N TYR A 71 -13.92 -6.79 -10.09
CA TYR A 71 -13.44 -7.70 -9.04
C TYR A 71 -12.26 -7.08 -8.24
N ASN A 72 -11.46 -6.22 -8.87
CA ASN A 72 -10.32 -5.54 -8.26
C ASN A 72 -10.46 -4.01 -8.24
N ALA A 73 -11.69 -3.50 -8.21
CA ALA A 73 -11.95 -2.05 -8.21
C ALA A 73 -11.26 -1.30 -7.07
N ALA A 74 -10.98 -1.96 -5.93
CA ALA A 74 -10.23 -1.38 -4.82
C ALA A 74 -8.78 -1.05 -5.20
N LEU A 75 -8.14 -1.89 -6.00
CA LEU A 75 -6.77 -1.67 -6.49
C LEU A 75 -6.74 -0.52 -7.50
N ALA A 76 -7.73 -0.41 -8.39
CA ALA A 76 -7.85 0.75 -9.26
C ALA A 76 -8.14 2.04 -8.47
N THR A 77 -8.97 1.97 -7.42
CA THR A 77 -9.32 3.12 -6.56
C THR A 77 -8.09 3.77 -5.92
N LYS A 78 -7.05 2.99 -5.62
CA LYS A 78 -5.78 3.50 -5.09
C LYS A 78 -5.15 4.58 -5.98
N THR A 79 -5.35 4.52 -7.30
CA THR A 79 -4.84 5.55 -8.23
C THR A 79 -5.63 6.86 -8.17
N MET A 80 -6.83 6.88 -7.57
CA MET A 80 -7.61 8.11 -7.38
C MET A 80 -6.96 9.08 -6.39
N ILE A 81 -6.04 8.60 -5.54
CA ILE A 81 -5.35 9.45 -4.56
C ILE A 81 -4.46 10.51 -5.21
N PHE A 82 -4.11 10.36 -6.48
CA PHE A 82 -3.20 11.27 -7.19
C PHE A 82 -3.75 12.70 -7.22
N ASP A 83 -5.06 12.81 -7.41
CA ASP A 83 -5.77 14.09 -7.46
C ASP A 83 -6.21 14.57 -6.07
N GLU A 84 -6.46 13.64 -5.15
CA GLU A 84 -7.04 13.91 -3.84
C GLU A 84 -5.98 14.26 -2.77
N THR A 85 -4.71 13.89 -2.99
CA THR A 85 -3.66 14.12 -1.99
C THR A 85 -3.47 15.61 -1.65
N PRO A 86 -3.40 15.98 -0.35
CA PRO A 86 -3.14 17.37 0.06
C PRO A 86 -1.66 17.76 -0.04
N PHE A 87 -0.78 16.84 -0.43
CA PHE A 87 0.67 17.02 -0.45
C PHE A 87 1.20 17.30 -1.85
N ALA A 88 2.24 18.14 -1.96
CA ALA A 88 2.96 18.31 -3.22
C ALA A 88 3.81 17.09 -3.55
N ALA A 89 4.42 16.48 -2.52
CA ALA A 89 5.18 15.25 -2.59
C ALA A 89 4.55 14.18 -1.68
N THR A 90 4.10 13.07 -2.26
CA THR A 90 3.34 12.04 -1.56
C THR A 90 4.11 10.73 -1.57
N LEU A 91 4.24 10.11 -0.40
CA LEU A 91 4.62 8.71 -0.28
C LEU A 91 3.36 7.89 0.03
N PHE A 92 2.92 7.08 -0.91
CA PHE A 92 1.87 6.12 -0.68
C PHE A 92 2.43 4.87 0.02
N ILE A 93 1.68 4.34 0.99
CA ILE A 93 2.00 3.12 1.72
C ILE A 93 0.73 2.26 1.86
N ASP A 94 0.81 0.98 1.49
CA ASP A 94 -0.26 0.01 1.70
C ASP A 94 -0.49 -0.27 3.19
N ALA A 95 -1.73 -0.62 3.53
CA ALA A 95 -2.16 -0.78 4.92
C ALA A 95 -1.47 -1.95 5.65
N ASP A 96 -1.04 -2.99 4.95
CA ASP A 96 -0.40 -4.19 5.50
C ASP A 96 1.13 -4.13 5.47
N THR A 97 1.66 -2.93 5.69
CA THR A 97 3.10 -2.67 5.79
C THR A 97 3.56 -2.46 7.23
N LEU A 98 4.87 -2.56 7.45
CA LEU A 98 5.56 -2.21 8.69
C LEU A 98 6.82 -1.41 8.37
N ILE A 99 6.92 -0.21 8.92
CA ILE A 99 8.05 0.69 8.71
C ILE A 99 9.06 0.50 9.84
N ARG A 100 10.31 0.26 9.46
CA ARG A 100 11.42 -0.04 10.38
C ARG A 100 12.67 0.80 10.13
N GLY A 101 12.66 1.68 9.14
CA GLY A 101 13.78 2.56 8.81
C GLY A 101 13.32 3.91 8.27
N SER A 102 14.25 4.87 8.23
CA SER A 102 13.99 6.23 7.74
C SER A 102 13.46 6.24 6.31
N LEU A 103 12.54 7.16 6.04
CA LEU A 103 11.89 7.39 4.74
C LEU A 103 12.50 8.57 3.97
N GLU A 104 13.53 9.22 4.51
CA GLU A 104 14.02 10.50 3.97
C GLU A 104 14.53 10.38 2.53
N GLU A 105 15.12 9.24 2.16
CA GLU A 105 15.58 8.99 0.78
C GLU A 105 14.42 9.02 -0.23
N LEU A 106 13.25 8.50 0.16
CA LEU A 106 12.06 8.50 -0.69
C LEU A 106 11.55 9.92 -0.93
N PHE A 107 11.55 10.77 0.11
CA PHE A 107 11.15 12.17 -0.03
C PHE A 107 12.19 13.03 -0.78
N SER A 108 13.46 12.62 -0.76
CA SER A 108 14.57 13.34 -1.38
C SER A 108 14.79 12.97 -2.85
N THR A 109 14.03 12.04 -3.41
CA THR A 109 14.20 11.62 -4.80
C THR A 109 13.92 12.77 -5.79
N PRO A 110 14.79 13.03 -6.78
CA PRO A 110 14.54 14.07 -7.79
C PRO A 110 13.42 13.66 -8.77
N ASN A 111 13.15 12.37 -8.91
CA ASN A 111 12.17 11.83 -9.85
C ASN A 111 10.74 12.15 -9.43
N PRO A 112 9.87 12.65 -10.34
CA PRO A 112 8.47 12.97 -10.04
C PRO A 112 7.63 11.74 -9.70
N LEU A 113 8.08 10.54 -10.05
CA LEU A 113 7.49 9.27 -9.71
C LEU A 113 8.60 8.27 -9.34
N ALA A 114 8.42 7.52 -8.27
CA ALA A 114 9.25 6.38 -7.95
C ALA A 114 8.40 5.21 -7.47
N VAL A 115 8.54 4.06 -8.12
CA VAL A 115 7.87 2.79 -7.75
C VAL A 115 8.90 1.77 -7.29
N THR A 116 8.47 0.70 -6.64
CA THR A 116 9.38 -0.31 -6.10
C THR A 116 9.36 -1.61 -6.90
N GLN A 117 10.50 -2.25 -7.04
CA GLN A 117 10.61 -3.60 -7.58
C GLN A 117 10.09 -4.63 -6.56
N PHE A 118 9.37 -5.64 -7.05
CA PHE A 118 8.98 -6.81 -6.27
C PHE A 118 10.14 -7.82 -6.22
N ALA A 119 10.79 -7.93 -5.04
CA ALA A 119 11.92 -8.82 -4.82
C ALA A 119 13.01 -8.66 -5.93
N ASP A 120 13.50 -9.75 -6.48
CA ASP A 120 14.35 -9.80 -7.69
C ASP A 120 13.58 -10.22 -8.95
N TRP A 121 12.23 -10.17 -8.90
CA TRP A 121 11.41 -10.60 -10.02
C TRP A 121 11.51 -9.63 -11.18
N THR A 122 11.33 -10.18 -12.37
CA THR A 122 11.29 -9.43 -13.63
C THR A 122 10.00 -9.72 -14.37
N THR A 123 9.74 -8.98 -15.44
CA THR A 123 8.67 -9.25 -16.41
C THR A 123 8.73 -10.65 -17.01
N GLN A 124 9.84 -11.38 -16.87
CA GLN A 124 9.99 -12.77 -17.33
C GLN A 124 9.60 -13.82 -16.29
N HIS A 125 9.33 -13.41 -15.04
CA HIS A 125 8.86 -14.32 -14.00
C HIS A 125 7.46 -14.85 -14.33
N GLU A 126 7.21 -16.15 -14.14
CA GLU A 126 5.98 -16.85 -14.58
C GLU A 126 4.70 -16.13 -14.13
N HIS A 127 4.63 -15.76 -12.85
CA HIS A 127 3.47 -15.05 -12.29
C HIS A 127 3.25 -13.66 -12.90
N VAL A 128 4.34 -12.93 -13.18
CA VAL A 128 4.28 -11.57 -13.74
C VAL A 128 3.86 -11.65 -15.20
N ARG A 129 4.44 -12.59 -15.97
CA ARG A 129 4.06 -12.86 -17.35
C ARG A 129 2.58 -13.18 -17.47
N LYS A 130 2.06 -14.08 -16.62
CA LYS A 130 0.65 -14.43 -16.60
C LYS A 130 -0.24 -13.22 -16.38
N HIS A 131 0.09 -12.34 -15.44
CA HIS A 131 -0.68 -11.12 -15.20
C HIS A 131 -0.61 -10.12 -16.36
N LEU A 132 0.53 -10.02 -17.05
CA LEU A 132 0.64 -9.22 -18.28
C LEU A 132 -0.22 -9.82 -19.41
N GLU A 133 -0.22 -11.14 -19.57
CA GLU A 133 -1.02 -11.83 -20.57
C GLU A 133 -2.53 -11.72 -20.27
N ASP A 134 -2.93 -11.74 -18.99
CA ASP A 134 -4.33 -11.51 -18.54
C ASP A 134 -4.87 -10.13 -18.97
N TRP A 135 -4.00 -9.18 -19.33
CA TRP A 135 -4.36 -7.84 -19.80
C TRP A 135 -4.60 -7.75 -21.32
N GLN A 136 -4.33 -8.82 -22.07
CA GLN A 136 -4.64 -8.87 -23.49
C GLN A 136 -6.16 -8.77 -23.75
N GLY A 137 -6.53 -8.13 -24.86
CA GLY A 137 -7.90 -7.94 -25.29
C GLY A 137 -8.67 -6.88 -24.51
N ILE A 138 -8.00 -6.07 -23.66
CA ILE A 138 -8.62 -4.89 -23.06
C ILE A 138 -8.87 -3.82 -24.14
N ALA A 139 -7.87 -3.59 -25.02
CA ALA A 139 -7.92 -2.70 -26.17
C ALA A 139 -6.61 -2.80 -26.99
N ASP A 140 -6.66 -2.42 -28.26
CA ASP A 140 -5.52 -2.50 -29.19
C ASP A 140 -4.26 -1.76 -28.71
N ASP A 141 -4.43 -0.58 -28.11
CA ASP A 141 -3.33 0.21 -27.56
C ASP A 141 -2.71 -0.48 -26.33
N VAL A 142 -3.51 -1.15 -25.50
CA VAL A 142 -3.05 -1.92 -24.34
C VAL A 142 -2.32 -3.18 -24.78
N ASP A 143 -2.83 -3.88 -25.80
CA ASP A 143 -2.20 -5.09 -26.34
C ASP A 143 -0.80 -4.81 -26.90
N THR A 144 -0.64 -3.63 -27.49
CA THR A 144 0.67 -3.13 -27.93
C THR A 144 1.63 -2.96 -26.74
N LEU A 145 1.18 -2.34 -25.64
CA LEU A 145 1.99 -2.21 -24.42
C LEU A 145 2.35 -3.57 -23.82
N VAL A 146 1.39 -4.49 -23.76
CA VAL A 146 1.60 -5.84 -23.22
C VAL A 146 2.66 -6.56 -24.03
N THR A 147 2.57 -6.54 -25.35
CA THR A 147 3.56 -7.17 -26.24
C THR A 147 4.95 -6.56 -26.04
N GLN A 148 5.04 -5.23 -25.97
CA GLN A 148 6.31 -4.54 -25.70
C GLN A 148 6.89 -4.90 -24.32
N CYS A 149 6.04 -5.04 -23.31
CA CYS A 149 6.48 -5.40 -21.96
C CYS A 149 6.95 -6.86 -21.88
N LEU A 150 6.28 -7.79 -22.56
CA LEU A 150 6.57 -9.23 -22.53
C LEU A 150 7.90 -9.61 -23.21
N ILE A 151 8.41 -8.78 -24.12
CA ILE A 151 9.72 -8.99 -24.78
C ILE A 151 10.90 -8.40 -23.99
N ARG A 152 10.64 -7.56 -22.99
CA ARG A 152 11.65 -6.89 -22.17
C ARG A 152 11.92 -7.69 -20.90
N THR A 153 13.08 -7.47 -20.29
CA THR A 153 13.42 -8.02 -18.97
C THR A 153 13.54 -6.88 -17.97
N ASP A 154 12.41 -6.22 -17.69
CA ASP A 154 12.35 -5.14 -16.72
C ASP A 154 12.10 -5.69 -15.31
N PRO A 155 12.47 -4.95 -14.26
CA PRO A 155 11.99 -5.21 -12.90
C PRO A 155 10.46 -5.34 -12.86
N ALA A 156 9.97 -6.35 -12.14
CA ALA A 156 8.55 -6.47 -11.82
C ALA A 156 8.17 -5.44 -10.76
N ILE A 157 7.10 -4.67 -10.97
CA ILE A 157 6.70 -3.61 -10.04
C ILE A 157 5.78 -4.13 -8.95
N ASN A 158 6.01 -3.66 -7.71
CA ASN A 158 5.03 -3.67 -6.63
C ASN A 158 4.66 -2.24 -6.26
N THR A 159 3.37 -1.95 -6.12
CA THR A 159 2.88 -0.59 -5.84
C THR A 159 2.48 -0.40 -4.38
N GLY A 160 2.79 -1.35 -3.50
CA GLY A 160 2.49 -1.19 -2.07
C GLY A 160 3.21 -0.03 -1.40
N VAL A 161 4.32 0.41 -1.99
CA VAL A 161 4.98 1.66 -1.65
C VAL A 161 5.40 2.36 -2.93
N PHE A 162 5.03 3.63 -3.09
CA PHE A 162 5.54 4.46 -4.17
C PHE A 162 5.48 5.93 -3.81
N PHE A 163 6.37 6.70 -4.41
CA PHE A 163 6.45 8.14 -4.27
C PHE A 163 5.93 8.83 -5.52
N PHE A 164 5.21 9.94 -5.37
CA PHE A 164 4.86 10.80 -6.50
C PHE A 164 4.78 12.29 -6.14
N ARG A 165 4.99 13.14 -7.14
CA ARG A 165 4.72 14.57 -7.09
C ARG A 165 3.37 14.88 -7.73
N ARG A 166 2.53 15.61 -7.02
CA ARG A 166 1.22 16.02 -7.53
C ARG A 166 1.38 16.86 -8.80
N GLY A 167 0.56 16.57 -9.81
CA GLY A 167 0.63 17.23 -11.11
C GLY A 167 1.60 16.61 -12.11
N TYR A 168 2.33 15.53 -11.76
CA TYR A 168 3.07 14.76 -12.75
C TYR A 168 2.12 14.10 -13.75
N THR A 169 2.32 14.37 -15.03
CA THR A 169 1.43 13.93 -16.13
C THR A 169 1.34 12.41 -16.27
N GLY A 170 2.38 11.68 -15.86
CA GLY A 170 2.36 10.21 -15.87
C GLY A 170 1.32 9.61 -14.92
N LEU A 171 0.89 10.35 -13.88
CA LEU A 171 -0.11 9.87 -12.92
C LEU A 171 -1.48 9.69 -13.56
N SER A 172 -1.92 10.62 -14.42
CA SER A 172 -3.20 10.48 -15.11
C SER A 172 -3.20 9.32 -16.10
N GLN A 173 -2.06 9.06 -16.77
CA GLN A 173 -1.92 7.90 -17.66
C GLN A 173 -2.03 6.58 -16.87
N TRP A 174 -1.34 6.51 -15.72
CA TRP A 174 -1.40 5.35 -14.84
C TRP A 174 -2.81 5.11 -14.30
N GLN A 175 -3.47 6.14 -13.77
CA GLN A 175 -4.84 6.05 -13.27
C GLN A 175 -5.82 5.58 -14.36
N GLN A 176 -5.78 6.18 -15.54
CA GLN A 176 -6.66 5.79 -16.65
C GLN A 176 -6.47 4.32 -17.05
N LEU A 177 -5.21 3.88 -17.15
CA LEU A 177 -4.91 2.50 -17.51
C LEU A 177 -5.33 1.51 -16.41
N ALA A 178 -5.10 1.85 -15.13
CA ALA A 178 -5.55 1.05 -13.99
C ALA A 178 -7.09 0.92 -13.94
N ILE A 179 -7.82 1.98 -14.26
CA ILE A 179 -9.30 1.95 -14.36
C ILE A 179 -9.75 1.02 -15.48
N ARG A 180 -9.11 1.07 -16.66
CA ARG A 180 -9.42 0.16 -17.78
C ARG A 180 -9.17 -1.30 -17.42
N GLY A 181 -8.14 -1.57 -16.63
CA GLY A 181 -7.81 -2.89 -16.10
C GLY A 181 -8.50 -3.27 -14.78
N ALA A 182 -9.50 -2.51 -14.29
CA ALA A 182 -10.06 -2.73 -12.94
C ALA A 182 -10.70 -4.11 -12.71
N SER A 183 -11.01 -4.85 -13.77
CA SER A 183 -11.48 -6.24 -13.72
C SER A 183 -10.36 -7.28 -13.68
N ARG A 184 -9.10 -6.89 -13.94
CA ARG A 184 -7.92 -7.76 -13.96
C ARG A 184 -7.18 -7.76 -12.62
N PRO A 185 -6.43 -8.82 -12.28
CA PRO A 185 -5.59 -8.87 -11.08
C PRO A 185 -4.59 -7.72 -11.02
N VAL A 186 -4.27 -7.26 -9.81
CA VAL A 186 -3.19 -6.29 -9.52
C VAL A 186 -3.16 -5.09 -10.47
N ALA A 187 -4.34 -4.49 -10.66
CA ALA A 187 -4.57 -3.61 -11.80
C ALA A 187 -3.68 -2.36 -11.80
N ASP A 188 -3.39 -1.82 -10.62
CA ASP A 188 -2.48 -0.71 -10.43
C ASP A 188 -1.02 -1.09 -10.72
N GLU A 189 -0.57 -2.28 -10.32
CA GLU A 189 0.80 -2.78 -10.57
C GLU A 189 1.05 -2.99 -12.06
N ILE A 190 0.14 -3.68 -12.76
CA ILE A 190 0.31 -3.95 -14.20
C ILE A 190 0.17 -2.67 -15.02
N ALA A 191 -0.75 -1.77 -14.67
CA ALA A 191 -0.87 -0.50 -15.37
C ALA A 191 0.45 0.30 -15.37
N ILE A 192 1.12 0.43 -14.22
CA ILE A 192 2.40 1.14 -14.19
C ILE A 192 3.52 0.36 -14.88
N GLN A 193 3.54 -0.98 -14.74
CA GLN A 193 4.50 -1.84 -15.43
C GLN A 193 4.48 -1.62 -16.95
N LEU A 194 3.29 -1.57 -17.54
CA LEU A 194 3.09 -1.33 -18.97
C LEU A 194 3.55 0.07 -19.40
N LEU A 195 3.43 1.06 -18.52
CA LEU A 195 3.78 2.45 -18.81
C LEU A 195 5.25 2.81 -18.54
N LEU A 196 6.04 1.97 -17.86
CA LEU A 196 7.43 2.29 -17.48
C LEU A 196 8.27 2.80 -18.66
N SER A 197 8.11 2.19 -19.84
CA SER A 197 8.85 2.57 -21.04
C SER A 197 8.50 3.97 -21.57
N GLN A 198 7.34 4.50 -21.21
CA GLN A 198 6.81 5.79 -21.62
C GLN A 198 7.01 6.88 -20.56
N LEU A 199 7.49 6.49 -19.37
CA LEU A 199 7.69 7.37 -18.23
C LEU A 199 9.19 7.44 -17.87
N PRO A 200 10.03 8.12 -18.69
CA PRO A 200 11.48 8.13 -18.50
C PRO A 200 11.91 8.76 -17.16
N ASP A 201 11.07 9.61 -16.59
CA ASP A 201 11.31 10.25 -15.29
C ASP A 201 10.85 9.39 -14.11
N CYS A 202 10.25 8.22 -14.35
CA CYS A 202 9.89 7.26 -13.31
C CYS A 202 11.13 6.47 -12.87
N ARG A 203 11.45 6.53 -11.58
CA ARG A 203 12.51 5.69 -10.99
C ARG A 203 11.93 4.38 -10.48
N VAL A 204 12.58 3.27 -10.80
CA VAL A 204 12.32 1.98 -10.13
C VAL A 204 13.33 1.84 -8.99
N LEU A 205 12.81 1.80 -7.77
CA LEU A 205 13.54 1.54 -6.54
C LEU A 205 13.64 0.05 -6.29
N ASP A 206 14.60 -0.34 -5.49
CA ASP A 206 14.80 -1.72 -5.09
C ASP A 206 13.81 -2.18 -4.00
N ASP A 207 13.81 -3.49 -3.73
CA ASP A 207 12.83 -4.15 -2.86
C ASP A 207 12.93 -3.73 -1.38
N ARG A 208 14.00 -3.07 -0.92
CA ARG A 208 14.14 -2.64 0.49
C ARG A 208 13.05 -1.67 0.93
N TRP A 209 12.46 -0.92 -0.01
CA TRP A 209 11.37 0.03 0.25
C TRP A 209 9.99 -0.61 0.22
N ASN A 210 9.89 -1.88 -0.17
CA ASN A 210 8.64 -2.62 -0.27
C ASN A 210 8.92 -4.13 -0.17
N PHE A 211 9.57 -4.51 0.92
CA PHE A 211 10.19 -5.82 1.07
C PHE A 211 9.13 -6.89 1.37
N SER A 212 9.02 -7.91 0.51
CA SER A 212 8.24 -9.11 0.80
C SER A 212 9.00 -10.02 1.77
N PRO A 213 8.48 -10.33 2.97
CA PRO A 213 9.12 -11.27 3.90
C PRO A 213 9.28 -12.69 3.36
N ARG A 214 8.54 -13.04 2.29
CA ARG A 214 8.60 -14.35 1.65
C ARG A 214 9.62 -14.39 0.51
N ASP A 215 9.60 -13.38 -0.33
CA ASP A 215 10.28 -13.43 -1.64
C ASP A 215 11.50 -12.49 -1.72
N GLY A 216 11.53 -11.45 -0.89
CA GLY A 216 12.54 -10.40 -0.92
C GLY A 216 13.95 -10.88 -0.63
N LYS A 217 14.94 -10.19 -1.22
CA LYS A 217 16.37 -10.54 -1.08
C LYS A 217 17.10 -9.60 -0.13
N GLN A 218 16.68 -8.33 -0.04
CA GLN A 218 17.37 -7.31 0.76
C GLN A 218 16.95 -7.25 2.23
N ARG A 219 16.93 -8.42 2.87
CA ARG A 219 16.45 -8.59 4.24
C ARG A 219 17.08 -7.63 5.24
N GLN A 220 18.41 -7.49 5.22
CA GLN A 220 19.15 -6.75 6.25
C GLN A 220 18.99 -5.22 6.16
N ASP A 221 18.81 -4.66 4.96
CA ASP A 221 18.65 -3.21 4.73
C ASP A 221 17.19 -2.80 4.50
N SER A 222 16.25 -3.73 4.66
CA SER A 222 14.82 -3.48 4.48
C SER A 222 14.32 -2.34 5.37
N ARG A 223 13.66 -1.35 4.76
CA ARG A 223 13.12 -0.14 5.40
C ARG A 223 11.63 -0.26 5.66
N ILE A 224 10.91 -0.90 4.74
CA ILE A 224 9.49 -1.16 4.83
C ILE A 224 9.24 -2.61 4.47
N TRP A 225 8.56 -3.33 5.33
CA TRP A 225 8.09 -4.69 5.07
C TRP A 225 6.65 -4.66 4.62
N HIS A 226 6.31 -5.48 3.64
CA HIS A 226 4.96 -5.58 3.08
C HIS A 226 4.46 -7.01 3.22
N PHE A 227 3.43 -7.21 4.04
CA PHE A 227 2.91 -8.52 4.39
C PHE A 227 1.76 -8.96 3.47
N HIS A 228 2.06 -9.11 2.17
CA HIS A 228 1.10 -9.54 1.15
C HIS A 228 0.30 -10.76 1.60
N SER A 229 -0.97 -10.87 1.19
CA SER A 229 -1.79 -12.06 1.46
C SER A 229 -1.88 -12.46 2.94
N SER A 230 -1.78 -11.47 3.85
CA SER A 230 -1.81 -11.70 5.30
C SER A 230 -0.63 -12.49 5.85
N LEU A 231 0.56 -12.33 5.26
CA LEU A 231 1.81 -12.94 5.70
C LEU A 231 2.14 -12.64 7.17
N HIS A 232 1.70 -11.53 7.73
CA HIS A 232 1.85 -11.20 9.16
C HIS A 232 1.24 -12.26 10.09
N ARG A 233 0.34 -13.14 9.59
CA ARG A 233 -0.26 -14.25 10.36
C ARG A 233 0.53 -15.56 10.28
N THR A 234 1.61 -15.58 9.52
CA THR A 234 2.42 -16.78 9.27
C THR A 234 3.78 -16.66 9.97
N GLU A 235 4.57 -17.73 9.95
CA GLU A 235 5.91 -17.77 10.55
C GLU A 235 6.99 -17.15 9.64
N VAL A 236 6.65 -16.08 8.93
CA VAL A 236 7.63 -15.29 8.19
C VAL A 236 8.32 -14.29 9.11
N GLU A 237 9.48 -13.82 8.66
CA GLU A 237 10.28 -12.90 9.45
C GLU A 237 9.49 -11.66 9.88
N GLY A 238 9.63 -11.37 11.18
CA GLY A 238 9.00 -10.33 11.98
C GLY A 238 7.51 -10.07 11.71
N ALA A 239 6.78 -11.10 11.29
CA ALA A 239 5.42 -11.30 11.76
C ALA A 239 5.37 -11.10 13.28
N GLU A 240 6.34 -11.62 14.04
CA GLU A 240 6.46 -11.38 15.49
C GLU A 240 6.55 -9.89 15.84
N LEU A 241 7.35 -9.11 15.11
CA LEU A 241 7.43 -7.67 15.31
C LEU A 241 6.09 -7.01 15.04
N TRP A 242 5.42 -7.36 13.93
CA TRP A 242 4.08 -6.87 13.61
C TRP A 242 3.07 -7.18 14.73
N TRP A 243 3.09 -8.40 15.29
CA TRP A 243 2.24 -8.77 16.42
C TRP A 243 2.56 -8.00 17.69
N ARG A 244 3.84 -7.75 17.96
CA ARG A 244 4.25 -6.90 19.08
C ARG A 244 3.70 -5.48 18.91
N LEU A 245 3.77 -4.92 17.70
CA LEU A 245 3.19 -3.60 17.41
C LEU A 245 1.68 -3.59 17.60
N LEU A 246 0.98 -4.62 17.12
CA LEU A 246 -0.46 -4.72 17.35
C LEU A 246 -0.80 -4.83 18.84
N GLY A 247 0.00 -5.58 19.61
CA GLY A 247 -0.14 -5.66 21.07
C GLY A 247 -0.02 -4.29 21.73
N GLU A 248 0.98 -3.50 21.35
CA GLU A 248 1.14 -2.13 21.85
C GLU A 248 -0.05 -1.23 21.46
N VAL A 249 -0.47 -1.28 20.19
CA VAL A 249 -1.64 -0.53 19.69
C VAL A 249 -2.89 -0.87 20.51
N TRP A 250 -3.08 -2.15 20.80
CA TRP A 250 -4.23 -2.65 21.57
C TRP A 250 -4.17 -2.25 23.04
N GLU A 251 -3.04 -2.50 23.70
CA GLU A 251 -2.83 -2.23 25.13
C GLU A 251 -2.96 -0.74 25.46
N ASN A 252 -2.45 0.13 24.57
CA ASN A 252 -2.55 1.58 24.71
C ASN A 252 -3.86 2.15 24.16
N ASN A 253 -4.77 1.29 23.68
CA ASN A 253 -6.05 1.66 23.08
C ASN A 253 -5.92 2.77 22.02
N ILE A 254 -4.91 2.69 21.16
CA ILE A 254 -4.61 3.75 20.19
C ILE A 254 -5.83 3.96 19.29
N ALA A 255 -6.25 5.23 19.15
CA ALA A 255 -7.45 5.64 18.42
C ALA A 255 -8.74 4.88 18.83
N GLY A 256 -8.81 4.39 20.08
CA GLY A 256 -9.95 3.64 20.61
C GLY A 256 -10.12 2.26 19.98
N ILE A 257 -9.04 1.61 19.52
CA ILE A 257 -9.07 0.31 18.83
C ILE A 257 -9.89 -0.76 19.56
N GLN A 258 -9.94 -0.75 20.89
CA GLN A 258 -10.71 -1.73 21.65
C GLN A 258 -12.23 -1.64 21.39
N ASP A 259 -12.72 -0.45 21.03
CA ASP A 259 -14.15 -0.23 20.76
C ASP A 259 -14.57 -0.76 19.39
N TRP A 260 -13.70 -0.63 18.39
CA TRP A 260 -14.06 -0.87 16.99
C TRP A 260 -13.34 -2.07 16.38
N GLY A 261 -12.13 -2.38 16.83
CA GLY A 261 -11.25 -3.46 16.38
C GLY A 261 -11.95 -4.83 16.28
N PRO A 262 -12.67 -5.30 17.32
CA PRO A 262 -13.37 -6.60 17.28
C PRO A 262 -14.46 -6.69 16.21
N SER A 263 -15.03 -5.53 15.84
CA SER A 263 -16.14 -5.51 14.90
C SER A 263 -15.66 -5.53 13.44
N VAL A 264 -14.45 -5.04 13.15
CA VAL A 264 -14.05 -4.76 11.77
C VAL A 264 -13.84 -6.06 11.01
N GLY A 265 -14.31 -6.12 9.75
CA GLY A 265 -14.43 -7.33 8.93
C GLY A 265 -13.14 -8.05 8.53
N ASP A 266 -12.07 -7.98 9.32
CA ASP A 266 -10.95 -8.94 9.29
C ASP A 266 -11.25 -10.04 10.34
N GLU A 267 -12.20 -10.92 10.01
CA GLU A 267 -12.63 -12.01 10.89
C GLU A 267 -11.48 -12.91 11.34
N ASP A 268 -10.52 -13.12 10.45
CA ASP A 268 -9.35 -13.94 10.73
C ASP A 268 -8.43 -13.28 11.76
N LEU A 269 -8.21 -11.97 11.65
CA LEU A 269 -7.47 -11.23 12.67
C LEU A 269 -8.19 -11.29 14.02
N CYS A 270 -9.52 -11.16 14.02
CA CYS A 270 -10.33 -11.30 15.23
C CYS A 270 -10.18 -12.71 15.86
N LYS A 271 -10.35 -13.77 15.06
CA LYS A 271 -10.15 -15.17 15.51
C LYS A 271 -8.75 -15.38 16.10
N PHE A 272 -7.73 -14.79 15.47
CA PHE A 272 -6.36 -14.93 15.95
C PHE A 272 -6.13 -14.18 17.27
N LEU A 273 -6.68 -12.97 17.42
CA LEU A 273 -6.64 -12.21 18.67
C LEU A 273 -7.36 -12.95 19.81
N GLU A 274 -8.47 -13.63 19.52
CA GLU A 274 -9.18 -14.50 20.46
C GLU A 274 -8.34 -15.70 20.89
N GLN A 275 -7.71 -16.40 19.93
CA GLN A 275 -6.84 -17.56 20.21
C GLN A 275 -5.66 -17.21 21.10
N ARG A 276 -5.14 -15.98 21.01
CA ARG A 276 -4.08 -15.47 21.88
C ARG A 276 -4.58 -14.87 23.19
N GLY A 277 -5.88 -14.97 23.49
CA GLY A 277 -6.49 -14.46 24.71
C GLY A 277 -6.44 -12.94 24.86
N ARG A 278 -6.26 -12.20 23.75
CA ARG A 278 -6.12 -10.73 23.74
C ARG A 278 -7.46 -10.01 23.71
N ILE A 279 -8.51 -10.67 23.21
CA ILE A 279 -9.87 -10.16 23.19
C ILE A 279 -10.86 -11.23 23.68
N ARG A 280 -11.97 -10.79 24.28
CA ARG A 280 -13.13 -11.68 24.51
C ARG A 280 -13.79 -11.96 23.16
N ARG A 281 -14.35 -13.17 22.98
CA ARG A 281 -15.04 -13.61 21.75
C ARG A 281 -15.85 -12.48 21.12
N CYS A 282 -15.56 -12.15 19.87
CA CYS A 282 -16.37 -11.29 19.04
C CYS A 282 -17.67 -12.05 18.74
N THR A 283 -18.74 -11.74 19.47
CA THR A 283 -20.09 -12.25 19.19
C THR A 283 -20.79 -11.39 18.16
#